data_AF-A0A367J5N1-F1
#
_entry.id   AF-A0A367J5N1-F1
#
_cell.length_a   1.000
_cell.length_b   1.000
_cell.length_c   1.000
_cell.angle_alpha   90.00
_cell.angle_beta   90.00
_cell.angle_gamma   90.00
#
_symmetry.space_group_name_H-M   'P 1'
#
loop_
_entity.id
_entity.type
_entity.pdbx_description
1 polymer ?
#
loop_
_entity_poly.entity_id
_entity_poly.type
_entity_poly.pdbx_seq_one_letter_code
_entity_poly.pdbx_strand_id
1 'polypeptide(L)'
;SITAKYDCFNIDDWQGIKCKEPYESSKWACDLVSIASSERFKRQETRIVSFTTSPGVVASAIGNLPIWMRFLGVISQNISAYNGAIADVYVALAPLSTLDYLLRYSSCTNRWGKAYVDARTIPGYNRDIAEKLVEKCELSYQAFKKAYNI
;
A
#
# COMPACT_ATOMS: atom_id res chain seq x y z
N SER A 1 -2.23 1.64 2.47
CA SER A 1 -3.57 1.24 3.01
C SER A 1 -4.16 2.33 3.91
N ILE A 2 -5.49 2.39 4.13
CA ILE A 2 -6.13 3.39 5.03
C ILE A 2 -5.68 3.30 6.49
N THR A 3 -5.29 2.10 6.95
CA THR A 3 -4.76 1.92 8.32
C THR A 3 -3.24 2.01 8.36
N ALA A 4 -2.56 2.35 7.27
CA ALA A 4 -1.11 2.51 7.30
C ALA A 4 -0.74 3.71 8.18
N LYS A 5 0.11 3.50 9.19
CA LYS A 5 0.54 4.55 10.13
C LYS A 5 2.05 4.67 10.10
N TYR A 6 2.54 5.86 9.75
CA TYR A 6 3.98 6.12 9.67
C TYR A 6 4.64 6.08 11.06
N ASP A 7 3.94 6.56 12.12
CA ASP A 7 4.43 6.54 13.51
C ASP A 7 4.62 5.11 14.08
N CYS A 8 4.01 4.10 13.47
CA CYS A 8 4.12 2.71 13.90
C CYS A 8 5.31 1.98 13.24
N PHE A 9 5.94 2.60 12.24
CA PHE A 9 7.08 2.03 11.54
C PHE A 9 8.40 2.50 12.15
N ASN A 10 9.29 1.56 12.40
CA ASN A 10 10.66 1.83 12.82
C ASN A 10 11.62 1.03 11.92
N ILE A 11 12.58 1.70 11.31
CA ILE A 11 13.57 1.06 10.44
C ILE A 11 14.48 0.06 11.19
N ASP A 12 14.68 0.25 12.49
CA ASP A 12 15.45 -0.67 13.34
C ASP A 12 14.62 -1.90 13.75
N ASP A 13 13.30 -1.81 13.68
CA ASP A 13 12.34 -2.92 13.85
C ASP A 13 11.52 -3.11 12.56
N TRP A 14 12.20 -3.10 11.41
CA TRP A 14 11.55 -3.16 10.09
C TRP A 14 10.72 -4.43 9.86
N GLN A 15 11.01 -5.51 10.59
CA GLN A 15 10.23 -6.76 10.59
C GLN A 15 8.99 -6.68 11.48
N GLY A 16 8.82 -5.62 12.27
CA GLY A 16 7.68 -5.39 13.15
C GLY A 16 7.60 -6.35 14.33
N ILE A 17 8.73 -6.86 14.84
CA ILE A 17 8.76 -7.86 15.92
C ILE A 17 8.40 -7.22 17.27
N LYS A 18 8.81 -5.96 17.49
CA LYS A 18 8.56 -5.21 18.73
C LYS A 18 7.42 -4.22 18.60
N CYS A 19 6.95 -3.98 17.38
CA CYS A 19 5.87 -3.05 17.08
C CYS A 19 4.54 -3.49 17.73
N LYS A 20 3.82 -2.56 18.35
CA LYS A 20 2.48 -2.79 18.92
C LYS A 20 1.40 -2.96 17.84
N GLU A 21 1.62 -2.37 16.68
CA GLU A 21 0.70 -2.34 15.53
C GLU A 21 1.44 -2.84 14.26
N PRO A 22 1.89 -4.12 14.23
CA PRO A 22 2.74 -4.64 13.15
C PRO A 22 2.02 -4.68 11.80
N TYR A 23 0.69 -4.82 11.80
CA TYR A 23 -0.11 -4.80 10.59
C TYR A 23 -0.16 -3.40 9.95
N GLU A 24 -0.37 -2.36 10.75
CA GLU A 24 -0.34 -0.96 10.32
C GLU A 24 1.07 -0.54 9.85
N SER A 25 2.10 -1.01 10.57
CA SER A 25 3.52 -0.80 10.23
C SER A 25 3.90 -1.48 8.91
N SER A 26 3.52 -2.74 8.70
CA SER A 26 3.81 -3.45 7.45
C SER A 26 3.11 -2.82 6.23
N LYS A 27 1.89 -2.30 6.40
CA LYS A 27 1.20 -1.53 5.35
C LYS A 27 1.99 -0.30 4.94
N TRP A 28 2.53 0.42 5.92
CA TRP A 28 3.40 1.56 5.68
C TRP A 28 4.70 1.15 4.98
N ALA A 29 5.32 0.05 5.41
CA ALA A 29 6.49 -0.52 4.78
C ALA A 29 6.25 -0.85 3.29
N CYS A 30 5.07 -1.39 2.94
CA CYS A 30 4.69 -1.63 1.53
C CYS A 30 4.68 -0.35 0.70
N ASP A 31 4.18 0.77 1.24
CA ASP A 31 4.19 2.06 0.55
C ASP A 31 5.63 2.53 0.26
N LEU A 32 6.52 2.41 1.25
CA LEU A 32 7.93 2.78 1.10
C LEU A 32 8.63 1.91 0.05
N VAL A 33 8.41 0.59 0.09
CA VAL A 33 9.00 -0.35 -0.89
C VAL A 33 8.51 -0.06 -2.30
N SER A 34 7.22 0.25 -2.47
CA SER A 34 6.66 0.60 -3.79
C SER A 34 7.31 1.85 -4.36
N ILE A 35 7.39 2.94 -3.58
CA ILE A 35 8.03 4.18 -4.03
C ILE A 35 9.51 3.94 -4.37
N ALA A 36 10.27 3.33 -3.47
CA ALA A 36 11.70 3.07 -3.69
C ALA A 36 11.95 2.17 -4.92
N SER A 37 11.05 1.20 -5.16
CA SER A 37 11.10 0.37 -6.36
C SER A 37 10.87 1.18 -7.63
N SER A 38 9.86 2.06 -7.65
CA SER A 38 9.63 2.99 -8.77
C SER A 38 10.80 3.90 -9.05
N GLU A 39 11.41 4.47 -8.01
CA GLU A 39 12.59 5.31 -8.18
C GLU A 39 13.79 4.51 -8.72
N ARG A 40 13.97 3.26 -8.28
CA ARG A 40 14.97 2.35 -8.83
C ARG A 40 14.73 2.06 -10.31
N PHE A 41 13.49 1.70 -10.69
CA PHE A 41 13.12 1.42 -12.08
C PHE A 41 13.31 2.63 -13.01
N LYS A 42 13.00 3.83 -12.50
CA LYS A 42 13.26 5.09 -13.20
C LYS A 42 14.75 5.35 -13.40
N ARG A 43 15.58 5.13 -12.37
CA ARG A 43 17.05 5.23 -12.47
C ARG A 43 17.65 4.22 -13.46
N GLN A 44 17.01 3.07 -13.62
CA GLN A 44 17.41 2.01 -14.56
C GLN A 44 16.84 2.22 -15.99
N GLU A 45 16.19 3.37 -16.25
CA GLU A 45 15.59 3.71 -17.55
C GLU A 45 14.59 2.64 -18.06
N THR A 46 13.98 1.90 -17.14
CA THR A 46 12.95 0.91 -17.48
C THR A 46 11.60 1.58 -17.65
N ARG A 47 10.69 0.93 -18.38
CA ARG A 47 9.29 1.36 -18.52
C ARG A 47 8.37 0.84 -17.41
N ILE A 48 8.95 0.46 -16.27
CA ILE A 48 8.23 -0.15 -15.15
C ILE A 48 7.99 0.91 -14.07
N VAL A 49 6.77 0.95 -13.54
CA VAL A 49 6.40 1.79 -12.39
C VAL A 49 5.66 0.92 -11.39
N SER A 50 6.03 1.04 -10.12
CA SER A 50 5.32 0.49 -8.98
C SER A 50 4.40 1.54 -8.38
N PHE A 51 3.19 1.12 -8.01
CA PHE A 51 2.19 1.98 -7.42
C PHE A 51 1.66 1.32 -6.16
N THR A 52 1.24 2.15 -5.19
CA THR A 52 0.56 1.63 -4.01
C THR A 52 -0.94 1.81 -4.11
N THR A 53 -1.66 0.73 -3.84
CA THR A 53 -3.12 0.73 -3.80
C THR A 53 -3.64 0.35 -2.42
N SER A 54 -4.93 0.58 -2.19
CA SER A 54 -5.61 0.21 -0.95
C SER A 54 -7.06 -0.15 -1.25
N PRO A 55 -7.51 -1.36 -0.91
CA PRO A 55 -8.87 -1.81 -1.23
C PRO A 55 -9.94 -1.20 -0.32
N GLY A 56 -9.58 -0.32 0.60
CA GLY A 56 -10.46 0.14 1.67
C GLY A 56 -10.80 -1.01 2.63
N VAL A 57 -12.02 -0.98 3.15
CA VAL A 57 -12.62 -2.02 3.98
C VAL A 57 -13.53 -2.87 3.09
N VAL A 58 -13.17 -4.13 2.94
CA VAL A 58 -13.87 -5.12 2.13
C VAL A 58 -14.35 -6.24 3.05
N ALA A 59 -15.58 -6.71 2.85
CA ALA A 59 -16.07 -7.90 3.54
C ALA A 59 -15.26 -9.10 3.03
N SER A 60 -14.31 -9.54 3.85
CA SER A 60 -13.40 -10.65 3.60
C SER A 60 -13.21 -11.42 4.90
N ALA A 61 -12.52 -12.56 4.86
CA ALA A 61 -12.18 -13.32 6.06
C ALA A 61 -11.36 -12.51 7.10
N ILE A 62 -10.82 -11.34 6.71
CA ILE A 62 -9.98 -10.46 7.56
C ILE A 62 -10.83 -9.39 8.27
N GLY A 63 -12.12 -9.24 7.94
CA GLY A 63 -12.99 -8.27 8.62
C GLY A 63 -14.47 -8.43 8.29
N ASN A 64 -15.27 -8.67 9.33
CA ASN A 64 -16.72 -8.66 9.24
C ASN A 64 -17.21 -7.29 9.73
N LEU A 65 -17.67 -6.42 8.83
CA LEU A 65 -18.01 -5.03 9.16
C LEU A 65 -19.45 -4.68 8.79
N PRO A 66 -20.13 -3.91 9.65
CA PRO A 66 -21.55 -3.71 9.49
C PRO A 66 -21.83 -2.62 8.44
N ILE A 67 -22.65 -2.98 7.45
CA ILE A 67 -23.00 -2.19 6.26
C ILE A 67 -23.53 -0.77 6.57
N TRP A 68 -24.05 -0.53 7.78
CA TRP A 68 -24.60 0.76 8.17
C TRP A 68 -23.56 1.89 8.26
N MET A 69 -22.27 1.57 8.50
CA MET A 69 -21.21 2.59 8.54
C MET A 69 -21.07 3.37 7.22
N ARG A 70 -21.42 2.75 6.08
CA ARG A 70 -21.43 3.43 4.78
C ARG A 70 -22.45 4.57 4.73
N PHE A 71 -23.60 4.42 5.38
CA PHE A 71 -24.63 5.45 5.42
C PHE A 71 -24.22 6.66 6.28
N LEU A 72 -23.27 6.48 7.20
CA LEU A 72 -22.64 7.56 7.97
C LEU A 72 -21.51 8.27 7.22
N GLY A 73 -21.31 7.97 5.93
CA GLY A 73 -20.32 8.66 5.10
C GLY A 73 -18.90 8.11 5.23
N VAL A 74 -18.71 6.93 5.85
CA VAL A 74 -17.40 6.27 5.90
C VAL A 74 -17.06 5.72 4.51
N ILE A 75 -16.33 6.52 3.71
CA ILE A 75 -16.05 6.23 2.30
C ILE A 75 -15.15 5.02 2.06
N SER A 76 -14.46 4.53 3.09
CA SER A 76 -13.63 3.33 2.98
C SER A 76 -14.43 2.03 3.00
N GLN A 77 -15.74 2.07 3.29
CA GLN A 77 -16.60 0.88 3.36
C GLN A 77 -17.04 0.42 1.96
N ASN A 78 -16.16 -0.31 1.27
CA ASN A 78 -16.42 -0.82 -0.07
C ASN A 78 -17.34 -2.05 -0.05
N ILE A 79 -17.27 -2.84 1.02
CA ILE A 79 -18.10 -4.03 1.31
C ILE A 79 -17.88 -5.17 0.31
N SER A 80 -18.00 -4.96 -0.99
CA SER A 80 -17.75 -5.98 -2.01
C SER A 80 -16.28 -6.01 -2.44
N ALA A 81 -15.79 -7.20 -2.78
CA ALA A 81 -14.47 -7.37 -3.39
C ALA A 81 -14.34 -6.61 -4.72
N TYR A 82 -15.43 -6.52 -5.49
CA TYR A 82 -15.50 -5.74 -6.72
C TYR A 82 -15.16 -4.26 -6.46
N ASN A 83 -15.82 -3.63 -5.48
CA ASN A 83 -15.51 -2.25 -5.11
C ASN A 83 -14.11 -2.13 -4.50
N GLY A 84 -13.62 -3.15 -3.80
CA GLY A 84 -12.25 -3.17 -3.28
C GLY A 84 -11.18 -3.14 -4.38
N ALA A 85 -11.43 -3.76 -5.53
CA ALA A 85 -10.45 -3.90 -6.61
C ALA A 85 -10.34 -2.67 -7.53
N ILE A 86 -11.20 -1.65 -7.40
CA ILE A 86 -11.25 -0.56 -8.40
C ILE A 86 -9.95 0.24 -8.48
N ALA A 87 -9.24 0.44 -7.35
CA ALA A 87 -7.96 1.15 -7.35
C ALA A 87 -6.88 0.34 -8.06
N ASP A 88 -6.87 -0.98 -7.88
CA ASP A 88 -5.94 -1.89 -8.57
C ASP A 88 -6.16 -1.84 -10.08
N VAL A 89 -7.43 -1.94 -10.51
CA VAL A 89 -7.82 -1.87 -11.92
C VAL A 89 -7.51 -0.50 -12.52
N TYR A 90 -7.79 0.59 -11.78
CA TYR A 90 -7.50 1.95 -12.23
C TYR A 90 -6.01 2.15 -12.48
N VAL A 91 -5.17 1.79 -11.51
CA VAL A 91 -3.71 1.94 -11.61
C VAL A 91 -3.12 1.05 -12.70
N ALA A 92 -3.68 -0.15 -12.92
CA ALA A 92 -3.21 -1.06 -13.97
C ALA A 92 -3.53 -0.58 -15.40
N LEU A 93 -4.62 0.17 -15.57
CA LEU A 93 -5.15 0.53 -16.90
C LEU A 93 -4.99 2.01 -17.26
N ALA A 94 -4.86 2.91 -16.27
CA ALA A 94 -4.73 4.34 -16.53
C ALA A 94 -3.39 4.67 -17.22
N PRO A 95 -3.35 5.69 -18.10
CA PRO A 95 -2.11 6.15 -18.69
C PRO A 95 -1.11 6.57 -17.61
N LEU A 96 0.15 6.13 -17.72
CA LEU A 96 1.21 6.47 -16.76
C LEU A 96 1.40 7.99 -16.57
N SER A 97 1.08 8.81 -17.58
CA SER A 97 1.13 10.28 -17.50
C SER A 97 0.10 10.88 -16.55
N THR A 98 -0.94 10.14 -16.20
CA THR A 98 -2.01 10.56 -15.27
C THR A 98 -1.80 10.04 -13.84
N LEU A 99 -0.78 9.19 -13.64
CA LEU A 99 -0.49 8.55 -12.37
C LEU A 99 0.80 9.12 -11.77
N ASP A 100 0.76 9.38 -10.48
CA ASP A 100 1.92 9.68 -9.65
C ASP A 100 2.21 8.49 -8.71
N TYR A 101 3.45 8.00 -8.74
CA TYR A 101 3.91 6.87 -7.91
C TYR A 101 4.16 7.26 -6.44
N LEU A 102 4.18 8.56 -6.12
CA LEU A 102 4.24 9.08 -4.75
C LEU A 102 2.86 9.10 -4.07
N LEU A 103 1.80 8.80 -4.81
CA LEU A 103 0.44 8.73 -4.31
C LEU A 103 0.01 7.30 -4.04
N ARG A 104 -0.82 7.14 -3.02
CA ARG A 104 -1.57 5.94 -2.74
C ARG A 104 -2.98 6.07 -3.32
N TYR A 105 -3.35 5.13 -4.19
CA TYR A 105 -4.68 5.04 -4.77
C TYR A 105 -5.57 4.15 -3.91
N SER A 106 -6.70 4.66 -3.44
CA SER A 106 -7.60 3.95 -2.55
C SER A 106 -8.95 3.75 -3.20
N SER A 107 -9.46 2.53 -3.14
CA SER A 107 -10.84 2.23 -3.49
C SER A 107 -11.75 2.85 -2.43
N CYS A 108 -12.71 3.67 -2.86
CA CYS A 108 -13.67 4.33 -2.00
C CYS A 108 -15.08 4.17 -2.56
N THR A 109 -16.07 4.22 -1.68
CA THR A 109 -17.49 4.12 -2.02
C THR A 109 -18.24 5.25 -1.31
N ASN A 110 -18.98 6.06 -2.07
CA ASN A 110 -19.76 7.14 -1.45
C ASN A 110 -20.98 6.60 -0.67
N ARG A 111 -21.68 7.49 0.03
CA ARG A 111 -22.90 7.16 0.80
C ARG A 111 -23.95 6.37 0.00
N TRP A 112 -24.02 6.60 -1.31
CA TRP A 112 -24.98 5.98 -2.22
C TRP A 112 -24.46 4.73 -2.93
N GLY A 113 -23.30 4.21 -2.54
CA GLY A 113 -22.76 2.98 -3.11
C GLY A 113 -21.99 3.17 -4.43
N LYS A 114 -21.79 4.41 -4.90
CA LYS A 114 -20.97 4.67 -6.08
C LYS A 114 -19.50 4.58 -5.72
N ALA A 115 -18.80 3.65 -6.36
CA ALA A 115 -17.38 3.43 -6.18
C ALA A 115 -16.54 4.46 -6.98
N TYR A 116 -15.41 4.88 -6.43
CA TYR A 116 -14.46 5.81 -7.04
C TYR A 116 -13.05 5.64 -6.45
N VAL A 117 -12.03 6.09 -7.18
CA VAL A 117 -10.64 6.06 -6.71
C VAL A 117 -10.27 7.40 -6.10
N ASP A 118 -9.70 7.36 -4.91
CA ASP A 118 -9.13 8.52 -4.21
C ASP A 118 -7.61 8.40 -4.19
N ALA A 119 -6.89 9.48 -4.49
CA ALA A 119 -5.43 9.49 -4.53
C ALA A 119 -4.89 10.41 -3.43
N ARG A 120 -4.04 9.87 -2.54
CA ARG A 120 -3.49 10.62 -1.41
C ARG A 120 -1.99 10.49 -1.30
N THR A 121 -1.34 11.56 -0.88
CA THR A 121 0.08 11.55 -0.53
C THR A 121 0.36 10.59 0.61
N ILE A 122 1.53 9.97 0.58
CA ILE A 122 2.03 9.07 1.62
C ILE A 122 2.70 9.93 2.73
N PRO A 123 2.05 10.13 3.91
CA PRO A 123 2.48 11.11 4.91
C PRO A 123 3.78 10.72 5.63
N GLY A 124 4.76 11.63 5.69
CA GLY A 124 6.03 11.34 6.36
C GLY A 124 6.94 10.39 5.55
N TYR A 125 6.75 10.33 4.23
CA TYR A 125 7.69 9.65 3.33
C TYR A 125 9.11 10.21 3.52
N ASN A 126 10.06 9.30 3.70
CA ASN A 126 11.48 9.59 3.79
C ASN A 126 12.23 8.62 2.88
N ARG A 127 12.96 9.18 1.90
CA ARG A 127 13.68 8.41 0.88
C ARG A 127 14.75 7.51 1.47
N ASP A 128 15.56 8.02 2.40
CA ASP A 128 16.66 7.26 3.00
C ASP A 128 16.13 6.07 3.80
N ILE A 129 15.01 6.25 4.50
CA ILE A 129 14.33 5.16 5.21
C ILE A 129 13.80 4.11 4.23
N ALA A 130 13.22 4.54 3.11
CA ALA A 130 12.70 3.64 2.09
C ALA A 130 13.80 2.83 1.40
N GLU A 131 14.93 3.46 1.05
CA GLU A 131 16.09 2.80 0.46
C GLU A 131 16.71 1.79 1.43
N LYS A 132 16.90 2.16 2.71
CA LYS A 132 17.36 1.25 3.77
C LYS A 132 16.43 0.06 3.97
N LEU A 133 15.11 0.27 3.89
CA LEU A 133 14.14 -0.82 4.01
C LEU A 133 14.27 -1.81 2.84
N VAL A 134 14.35 -1.31 1.60
CA VAL A 134 14.55 -2.16 0.42
C VAL A 134 15.85 -2.96 0.52
N GLU A 135 16.93 -2.34 0.97
CA GLU A 135 18.22 -3.01 1.19
C GLU A 135 18.10 -4.14 2.23
N LYS A 136 17.45 -3.88 3.37
CA LYS A 136 17.21 -4.90 4.41
C LYS A 136 16.36 -6.07 3.89
N CYS A 137 15.34 -5.78 3.09
CA CYS A 137 14.52 -6.80 2.43
C CYS A 137 15.36 -7.65 1.45
N GLU A 138 16.19 -7.00 0.63
CA GLU A 138 17.08 -7.68 -0.32
C GLU A 138 18.10 -8.58 0.39
N LEU A 139 18.78 -8.06 1.42
CA LEU A 139 19.74 -8.84 2.21
C LEU A 139 19.07 -10.08 2.85
N SER A 140 17.86 -9.91 3.37
CA SER A 140 17.08 -11.00 3.96
C SER A 140 16.67 -12.04 2.91
N TYR A 141 16.26 -11.58 1.73
CA TYR A 141 15.94 -12.44 0.60
C TYR A 141 17.17 -13.24 0.13
N GLN A 142 18.34 -12.61 -0.02
CA GLN A 142 19.57 -13.30 -0.41
C GLN A 142 20.04 -14.31 0.63
N ALA A 143 19.91 -13.99 1.92
CA ALA A 143 20.21 -14.91 3.01
C ALA A 143 19.28 -16.14 2.98
N PHE A 144 17.97 -15.91 2.78
CA PHE A 144 16.98 -16.97 2.60
C PHE A 144 17.32 -17.84 1.39
N LYS A 145 17.58 -17.21 0.23
CA LYS A 145 17.95 -17.88 -1.01
C LYS A 145 19.14 -18.82 -0.82
N LYS A 146 20.20 -18.33 -0.18
CA LYS A 146 21.41 -19.11 0.16
C LYS A 146 21.12 -20.28 1.10
N ALA A 147 20.28 -20.08 2.11
CA ALA A 147 19.95 -21.12 3.10
C ALA A 147 19.16 -22.29 2.49
N TYR A 148 18.32 -22.00 1.49
CA TYR A 148 17.42 -22.99 0.85
C TYR A 148 17.86 -23.42 -0.56
N ASN A 149 19.02 -22.94 -1.04
CA ASN A 149 19.61 -23.29 -2.34
C ASN A 149 18.65 -23.14 -3.53
N ILE A 150 17.85 -22.07 -3.49
CA ILE A 150 16.95 -21.60 -4.56
C ILE A 150 17.58 -20.47 -5.36
#